data_AF-A0A7C1PMJ1-F1
#
_entry.id   AF-A0A7C1PMJ1-F1
#
_cell.length_a   1.000
_cell.length_b   1.000
_cell.length_c   1.000
_cell.angle_alpha   90.00
_cell.angle_beta   90.00
_cell.angle_gamma   90.00
#
_symmetry.space_group_name_H-M   'P 1'
#
loop_
_entity.id
_entity.type
_entity.pdbx_description
1 polymer ?
#
loop_
_entity_poly.entity_id
_entity_poly.type
_entity_poly.pdbx_seq_one_letter_code
_entity_poly.pdbx_strand_id
1 'polypeptide(L)'
;MSNKITLVFPRLRRESNVWAPLPLMAVAAPLTDAGFQVELVDGRIIHPHLPDILATAGGSLFLGLSVMTGFQIKDAVMISRAVKETYPELPVVWGGYHASMLPAET
;
A
#
# COMPACT_ATOMS: atom_id res chain seq x y z
N MET A 1 4.83 21.78 2.17
CA MET A 1 5.32 20.41 1.87
C MET A 1 4.11 19.49 1.85
N SER A 2 4.11 18.43 1.02
CA SER A 2 2.99 17.48 1.04
C SER A 2 2.88 16.82 2.41
N ASN A 3 1.66 16.54 2.86
CA ASN A 3 1.37 15.88 4.14
C ASN A 3 0.54 14.61 3.93
N LYS A 4 0.44 14.15 2.69
CA LYS A 4 -0.37 13.01 2.27
C LYS A 4 0.43 11.72 2.35
N ILE A 5 -0.17 10.64 2.83
CA ILE A 5 0.41 9.30 2.85
C ILE A 5 -0.62 8.36 2.21
N THR A 6 -0.19 7.56 1.25
CA THR A 6 -1.06 6.52 0.67
C THR A 6 -0.63 5.17 1.21
N LEU A 7 -1.56 4.43 1.80
CA LEU A 7 -1.33 3.06 2.29
C LEU A 7 -2.22 2.09 1.52
N VAL A 8 -1.62 1.03 0.99
CA VAL A 8 -2.30 0.08 0.11
C VAL A 8 -2.27 -1.31 0.70
N PHE A 9 -3.42 -1.99 0.66
CA PHE A 9 -3.53 -3.43 0.87
C PHE A 9 -3.56 -4.10 -0.50
N PRO A 10 -2.48 -4.76 -0.96
CA PRO A 10 -2.44 -5.33 -2.29
C PRO A 10 -3.42 -6.52 -2.45
N ARG A 11 -3.68 -6.90 -3.69
CA ARG A 11 -4.64 -7.95 -4.03
C ARG A 11 -4.21 -9.33 -3.57
N LEU A 12 -5.21 -10.13 -3.22
CA LEU A 12 -5.05 -11.56 -2.99
C LEU A 12 -5.40 -12.33 -4.27
N ARG A 13 -4.94 -13.59 -4.37
CA ARG A 13 -5.27 -14.45 -5.54
C ARG A 13 -6.78 -14.64 -5.73
N ARG A 14 -7.51 -14.73 -4.62
CA ARG A 14 -8.97 -14.82 -4.59
C ARG A 14 -9.46 -13.90 -3.49
N GLU A 15 -10.37 -13.01 -3.85
CA GLU A 15 -11.04 -12.10 -2.92
C GLU A 15 -12.35 -12.78 -2.52
N SER A 16 -12.39 -13.37 -1.34
CA SER A 16 -13.60 -13.95 -0.75
C SER A 16 -13.64 -13.58 0.72
N ASN A 17 -14.78 -13.09 1.22
CA ASN A 17 -14.93 -12.57 2.58
C ASN A 17 -13.94 -11.44 2.87
N VAL A 18 -14.06 -10.30 2.19
CA VAL A 18 -13.19 -9.15 2.44
C VAL A 18 -13.52 -8.52 3.80
N TRP A 19 -12.55 -8.55 4.72
CA TRP A 19 -12.61 -7.85 6.02
C TRP A 19 -11.88 -6.51 5.93
N ALA A 20 -12.18 -5.59 6.86
CA ALA A 20 -11.47 -4.31 6.96
C ALA A 20 -9.94 -4.53 7.06
N PRO A 21 -9.09 -3.73 6.38
CA PRO A 21 -7.64 -3.89 6.41
C PRO A 21 -7.06 -3.39 7.75
N LEU A 22 -7.37 -4.11 8.85
CA LEU A 22 -7.00 -3.75 10.22
C LEU A 22 -5.51 -3.40 10.40
N PRO A 23 -4.54 -4.12 9.77
CA PRO A 23 -3.13 -3.76 9.87
C PRO A 23 -2.82 -2.36 9.35
N LEU A 24 -3.48 -1.92 8.27
CA LEU A 24 -3.30 -0.57 7.75
C LEU A 24 -4.01 0.47 8.61
N MET A 25 -5.21 0.16 9.12
CA MET A 25 -5.92 1.06 10.03
C MET A 25 -5.13 1.32 11.31
N ALA A 26 -4.46 0.30 11.85
CA ALA A 26 -3.58 0.43 13.01
C ALA A 26 -2.38 1.35 12.76
N VAL A 27 -1.84 1.38 11.53
CA VAL A 27 -0.76 2.29 11.14
C VAL A 27 -1.30 3.68 10.81
N ALA A 28 -2.48 3.77 10.22
CA ALA A 28 -3.12 5.04 9.85
C ALA A 28 -3.48 5.89 11.06
N ALA A 29 -4.00 5.28 12.14
CA ALA A 29 -4.45 6.00 13.33
C ALA A 29 -3.40 6.98 13.91
N PRO A 30 -2.18 6.55 14.29
CA PRO A 30 -1.17 7.45 14.82
C PRO A 30 -0.66 8.48 13.78
N LEU A 31 -0.70 8.15 12.49
CA LEU A 31 -0.35 9.10 11.42
C LEU A 31 -1.40 10.22 11.33
N THR A 32 -2.68 9.87 11.39
CA THR A 32 -3.77 10.85 11.42
C THR A 32 -3.71 11.71 12.68
N ASP A 33 -3.44 11.13 13.85
CA ASP A 33 -3.25 11.89 15.10
C ASP A 33 -2.06 12.87 15.02
N ALA A 34 -1.00 12.50 14.31
CA ALA A 34 0.15 13.36 14.02
C ALA A 34 -0.14 14.43 12.95
N GLY A 35 -1.37 14.46 12.40
CA GLY A 35 -1.83 15.45 11.45
C GLY A 35 -1.62 15.09 9.98
N PHE A 36 -1.14 13.89 9.64
CA PHE A 36 -1.00 13.45 8.25
C PHE A 36 -2.36 13.14 7.61
N GLN A 37 -2.49 13.43 6.32
CA GLN A 37 -3.64 12.99 5.51
C GLN A 37 -3.38 11.58 5.00
N VAL A 38 -4.07 10.59 5.55
CA VAL A 38 -3.86 9.18 5.19
C VAL A 38 -4.97 8.70 4.27
N GLU A 39 -4.59 8.28 3.07
CA GLU A 39 -5.48 7.60 2.13
C GLU A 39 -5.26 6.09 2.22
N LEU A 40 -6.33 5.34 2.51
CA LEU A 40 -6.30 3.88 2.54
C LEU A 40 -6.90 3.33 1.24
N VAL A 41 -6.11 2.54 0.52
CA VAL A 41 -6.55 1.89 -0.71
C VAL A 41 -6.53 0.38 -0.51
N ASP A 42 -7.72 -0.24 -0.54
CA ASP A 42 -7.82 -1.69 -0.46
C ASP A 42 -7.98 -2.27 -1.87
N GLY A 43 -6.88 -2.82 -2.40
CA GLY A 43 -6.86 -3.42 -3.74
C GLY A 43 -7.81 -4.61 -3.86
N ARG A 44 -8.25 -5.21 -2.75
CA ARG A 44 -9.19 -6.35 -2.74
C ARG A 44 -10.61 -5.97 -3.12
N ILE A 45 -10.98 -4.69 -3.12
CA ILE A 45 -12.35 -4.22 -3.38
C ILE A 45 -12.46 -3.20 -4.52
N ILE A 46 -11.33 -2.71 -5.04
CA ILE A 46 -11.28 -1.73 -6.13
C ILE A 46 -10.89 -2.45 -7.43
N HIS A 47 -11.65 -2.24 -8.50
CA HIS A 47 -11.40 -2.84 -9.82
C HIS A 47 -11.67 -1.84 -10.95
N PRO A 48 -10.68 -1.46 -11.78
CA PRO A 48 -9.26 -1.82 -11.72
C PRO A 48 -8.51 -1.08 -10.59
N HIS A 49 -7.73 -1.79 -9.77
CA HIS A 49 -7.05 -1.18 -8.61
C HIS A 49 -5.83 -0.32 -8.96
N LEU A 50 -5.04 -0.72 -9.96
CA LEU A 50 -3.75 -0.05 -10.23
C LEU A 50 -3.91 1.44 -10.61
N PRO A 51 -4.82 1.85 -11.51
CA PRO A 51 -5.01 3.26 -11.83
C PRO A 51 -5.38 4.11 -10.60
N ASP A 52 -6.26 3.59 -9.74
CA ASP A 52 -6.70 4.28 -8.53
C ASP A 52 -5.57 4.41 -7.50
N ILE A 53 -4.73 3.37 -7.37
CA ILE A 53 -3.52 3.42 -6.54
C ILE A 53 -2.56 4.49 -7.07
N LEU A 54 -2.32 4.57 -8.38
CA LEU A 54 -1.44 5.57 -8.97
C LEU A 54 -1.98 6.98 -8.76
N ALA A 55 -3.26 7.21 -9.04
CA ALA A 55 -3.92 8.49 -8.81
C ALA A 55 -3.84 8.93 -7.34
N THR A 56 -4.04 7.97 -6.42
CA THR A 56 -3.96 8.25 -4.97
C THR A 56 -2.51 8.48 -4.52
N ALA A 57 -1.54 7.73 -5.04
CA ALA A 57 -0.13 7.89 -4.71
C ALA A 57 0.43 9.27 -5.11
N GLY A 58 -0.12 9.89 -6.16
CA GLY A 58 0.25 11.23 -6.61
C GLY A 58 0.33 12.26 -5.48
N GLY A 59 1.50 12.88 -5.35
CA GLY A 59 1.78 13.89 -4.33
C GLY A 59 1.90 13.36 -2.90
N SER A 60 1.92 12.04 -2.67
CA SER A 60 2.16 11.48 -1.34
C SER A 60 3.62 11.68 -0.90
N LEU A 61 3.88 11.63 0.41
CA LEU A 61 5.22 11.58 0.99
C LEU A 61 5.89 10.22 0.74
N PHE A 62 5.10 9.15 0.82
CA PHE A 62 5.48 7.80 0.44
C PHE A 62 4.22 6.97 0.15
N LEU A 63 4.41 5.86 -0.53
CA LEU A 63 3.43 4.80 -0.69
C LEU A 63 3.79 3.63 0.24
N GLY A 64 2.94 3.30 1.20
CA GLY A 64 3.09 2.14 2.07
C GLY A 64 2.32 0.92 1.55
N LEU A 65 2.93 -0.26 1.52
CA LEU A 65 2.27 -1.51 1.15
C LEU A 65 2.24 -2.46 2.35
N SER A 66 1.07 -3.03 2.68
CA SER A 66 0.99 -4.15 3.65
C SER A 66 1.11 -5.48 2.92
N VAL A 67 2.28 -6.11 2.98
CA VAL A 67 2.62 -7.30 2.19
C VAL A 67 2.61 -8.56 3.05
N MET A 68 1.72 -9.48 2.67
CA MET A 68 1.67 -10.85 3.14
C MET A 68 2.34 -11.78 2.13
N THR A 69 2.87 -12.90 2.60
CA THR A 69 3.49 -13.92 1.76
C THR A 69 2.50 -14.51 0.75
N GLY A 70 3.03 -15.02 -0.36
CA GLY A 70 2.25 -15.71 -1.39
C GLY A 70 1.90 -14.80 -2.56
N PHE A 71 0.69 -14.94 -3.12
CA PHE A 71 0.31 -14.24 -4.35
C PHE A 71 0.27 -12.71 -4.21
N GLN A 72 0.08 -12.20 -2.98
CA GLN A 72 0.05 -10.76 -2.73
C GLN A 72 1.39 -10.07 -3.03
N ILE A 73 2.52 -10.78 -2.87
CA ILE A 73 3.85 -10.26 -3.23
C ILE A 73 3.89 -9.86 -4.71
N LYS A 74 3.29 -10.65 -5.61
CA LYS A 74 3.30 -10.35 -7.05
C LYS A 74 2.58 -9.04 -7.34
N ASP A 75 1.46 -8.80 -6.67
CA ASP A 75 0.71 -7.55 -6.80
C ASP A 75 1.49 -6.37 -6.20
N ALA A 76 2.10 -6.55 -5.03
CA ALA A 76 2.95 -5.54 -4.40
C ALA A 76 4.17 -5.15 -5.28
N VAL A 77 4.83 -6.12 -5.93
CA VAL A 77 5.92 -5.87 -6.89
C VAL A 77 5.40 -5.08 -8.09
N MET A 78 4.25 -5.48 -8.64
CA MET A 78 3.64 -4.80 -9.79
C MET A 78 3.28 -3.35 -9.45
N ILE A 79 2.63 -3.11 -8.32
CA ILE A 79 2.32 -1.75 -7.82
C ILE A 79 3.61 -0.95 -7.61
N SER A 80 4.61 -1.53 -6.95
CA SER A 80 5.89 -0.86 -6.67
C SER A 80 6.60 -0.42 -7.94
N ARG A 81 6.60 -1.26 -8.99
CA ARG A 81 7.21 -0.93 -10.29
C ARG A 81 6.44 0.20 -10.97
N ALA A 82 5.12 0.07 -11.10
CA ALA A 82 4.29 1.09 -11.74
C ALA A 82 4.41 2.45 -11.04
N VAL A 83 4.49 2.46 -9.71
CA VAL A 83 4.65 3.67 -8.91
C VAL A 83 6.02 4.30 -9.14
N LYS A 84 7.11 3.52 -9.16
CA LYS A 84 8.45 4.04 -9.44
C LYS A 84 8.60 4.51 -10.89
N GLU A 85 7.90 3.91 -11.84
CA GLU A 85 7.86 4.37 -13.23
C GLU A 85 7.09 5.70 -13.37
N THR A 86 5.98 5.85 -12.63
CA THR A 86 5.11 7.03 -12.71
C THR A 86 5.63 8.20 -11.85
N TYR A 87 6.16 7.90 -10.68
CA TYR A 87 6.67 8.85 -9.67
C TYR A 87 8.05 8.40 -9.17
N PRO A 88 9.13 8.61 -9.95
CA PRO A 88 10.47 8.07 -9.64
C PRO A 88 11.02 8.45 -8.26
N GLU A 89 10.66 9.64 -7.77
CA GLU A 89 11.12 10.17 -6.49
C GLU A 89 10.23 9.75 -5.31
N LEU A 90 9.09 9.09 -5.54
CA LEU A 90 8.17 8.69 -4.48
C LEU A 90 8.69 7.41 -3.79
N PRO A 91 9.04 7.45 -2.50
CA PRO A 91 9.45 6.26 -1.79
C PRO A 91 8.32 5.24 -1.71
N VAL A 92 8.65 3.96 -1.96
CA VAL A 92 7.74 2.83 -1.75
C VAL A 92 8.25 2.05 -0.54
N VAL A 93 7.42 1.96 0.50
CA VAL A 93 7.75 1.33 1.78
C VAL A 93 6.95 0.04 1.93
N TRP A 94 7.65 -1.08 2.06
CA TRP A 94 7.02 -2.38 2.32
C TRP A 94 6.93 -2.63 3.82
N GLY A 95 5.75 -3.03 4.28
CA GLY A 95 5.49 -3.45 5.65
C GLY A 95 4.62 -4.71 5.68
N GLY A 96 4.10 -5.07 6.85
CA GLY A 96 3.29 -6.28 7.04
C GLY A 96 4.12 -7.55 7.23
N TYR A 97 3.45 -8.69 7.32
CA TYR A 97 4.05 -9.96 7.75
C TYR A 97 5.32 -10.34 6.98
N HIS A 98 5.30 -10.27 5.65
CA HIS A 98 6.42 -10.71 4.85
C HIS A 98 7.64 -9.80 5.03
N ALA A 99 7.44 -8.48 4.97
CA ALA A 99 8.51 -7.51 5.19
C ALA A 99 9.10 -7.57 6.60
N SER A 100 8.30 -7.91 7.62
CA SER A 100 8.80 -8.06 8.99
C SER A 100 9.52 -9.38 9.22
N MET A 101 9.06 -10.48 8.63
CA MET A 101 9.62 -11.83 8.86
C MET A 101 10.82 -12.14 7.95
N LEU A 102 10.80 -11.63 6.72
CA LEU A 102 11.76 -11.95 5.65
C LEU A 102 12.22 -10.68 4.91
N PRO A 103 12.79 -9.68 5.60
CA PRO A 103 13.16 -8.38 4.99
C PRO A 103 14.22 -8.49 3.88
N ALA A 104 15.03 -9.55 3.86
CA ALA A 104 15.98 -9.80 2.78
C ALA A 104 15.32 -10.27 1.47
N GLU A 105 14.04 -10.63 1.52
CA GLU A 105 13.23 -11.09 0.37
C GLU A 105 12.24 -10.01 -0.12
N THR A 106 12.34 -8.79 0.39
CA THR A 106 11.44 -7.66 0.05
C THR A 106 12.11 -6.54 -0.73
#